data_AF-A0A731SGK6-F1
#
_entry.id   AF-A0A731SGK6-F1
#
_cell.length_a   1.000
_cell.length_b   1.000
_cell.length_c   1.000
_cell.angle_alpha   90.00
_cell.angle_beta   90.00
_cell.angle_gamma   90.00
#
_symmetry.space_group_name_H-M   'P 1'
#
loop_
_entity.id
_entity.type
_entity.pdbx_description
1 polymer ?
#
loop_
_entity_poly.entity_id
_entity_poly.type
_entity_poly.pdbx_seq_one_letter_code
_entity_poly.pdbx_strand_id
1 'polypeptide(L)'
;MNQFHRLDLYHQNKGRRASEPDTPFLLLAKRIPPMYWRLFQGVTLDSRMGYTGQRQFHGLGQAINWAKSSVGYSWSNKHFHKPVDLDLLLACTASQLPEHLVEDLKRRGN
;
A
#
# COMPACT_ATOMS: atom_id res chain seq x y z
N MET A 1 28.29 32.35 5.04
CA MET A 1 27.94 30.91 5.18
C MET A 1 26.56 30.84 5.81
N ASN A 2 25.50 30.59 5.03
CA ASN A 2 24.13 30.48 5.54
C ASN A 2 23.56 29.12 5.13
N GLN A 3 23.33 28.26 6.13
CA GLN A 3 23.04 26.83 6.02
C GLN A 3 21.53 26.50 6.13
N PHE A 4 20.65 27.35 5.61
CA PHE A 4 19.19 27.20 5.80
C PHE A 4 18.39 27.13 4.50
N HIS A 5 18.83 26.33 3.51
CA HIS A 5 18.10 26.16 2.25
C HIS A 5 17.53 24.75 2.01
N ARG A 6 17.44 23.89 3.03
CA ARG A 6 16.99 22.49 2.85
C ARG A 6 15.59 22.16 3.33
N LEU A 7 14.88 23.09 3.98
CA LEU A 7 13.55 22.85 4.56
C LEU A 7 12.37 23.35 3.68
N ASP A 8 12.62 24.22 2.70
CA ASP A 8 11.53 24.84 1.91
C ASP A 8 10.93 23.96 0.80
N LEU A 9 11.61 22.89 0.39
CA LEU A 9 11.08 21.99 -0.65
C LEU A 9 9.88 21.15 -0.18
N TYR A 10 9.66 21.03 1.14
CA TYR A 10 8.49 20.35 1.69
C TYR A 10 7.21 21.20 1.61
N HIS A 11 7.33 22.53 1.64
CA HIS A 11 6.17 23.44 1.68
C HIS A 11 5.73 23.94 0.30
N GLN A 12 6.58 23.91 -0.72
CA GLN A 12 6.25 24.39 -2.08
C GLN A 12 5.38 23.44 -2.91
N ASN A 13 5.13 22.20 -2.45
CA ASN A 13 4.30 21.23 -3.16
C ASN A 13 2.87 21.09 -2.60
N LYS A 14 2.31 22.15 -1.99
CA LYS A 14 0.91 22.17 -1.51
C LYS A 14 -0.14 22.44 -2.61
N GLY A 15 0.25 22.56 -3.89
CA GLY A 15 -0.66 22.94 -4.98
C GLY A 15 -0.81 21.93 -6.11
N ARG A 16 0.13 21.01 -6.29
CA ARG A 16 -0.03 19.86 -7.20
C ARG A 16 -0.17 18.65 -6.30
N ARG A 17 -1.38 18.07 -6.24
CA ARG A 17 -1.52 16.70 -5.75
C ARG A 17 -0.57 15.87 -6.61
N ALA A 18 0.62 15.55 -6.10
CA ALA A 18 1.43 14.49 -6.69
C ALA A 18 0.46 13.33 -6.84
N SER A 19 0.21 12.90 -8.08
CA SER A 19 -0.63 11.73 -8.34
C SER A 19 -0.14 10.66 -7.40
N GLU A 20 -0.98 10.24 -6.44
CA GLU A 20 -0.58 9.20 -5.48
C GLU A 20 0.03 8.06 -6.30
N PRO A 21 1.23 7.57 -5.92
CA PRO A 21 1.85 6.52 -6.70
C PRO A 21 0.90 5.33 -6.79
N ASP A 22 0.37 5.06 -7.98
CA ASP A 22 -0.57 3.97 -8.21
C ASP A 22 0.22 2.66 -8.35
N THR A 23 0.83 2.22 -7.24
CA THR A 23 1.37 0.86 -7.19
C THR A 23 0.22 -0.14 -7.27
N PRO A 24 0.41 -1.34 -7.86
CA PRO A 24 -0.64 -2.37 -7.89
C PRO A 24 -1.22 -2.68 -6.50
N PHE A 25 -0.40 -2.65 -5.45
CA PHE A 25 -0.87 -2.76 -4.07
C PHE A 25 -1.81 -1.61 -3.65
N LEU A 26 -1.46 -0.36 -3.94
CA LEU A 26 -2.31 0.79 -3.60
C LEU A 26 -3.62 0.81 -4.41
N LEU A 27 -3.58 0.32 -5.66
CA LEU A 27 -4.77 0.12 -6.48
C LEU A 27 -5.71 -0.94 -5.89
N LEU A 28 -5.19 -2.07 -5.41
CA LEU A 28 -5.98 -3.06 -4.68
C LEU A 28 -6.54 -2.47 -3.38
N ALA A 29 -5.71 -1.77 -2.62
CA ALA A 29 -6.10 -1.20 -1.33
C ALA A 29 -7.29 -0.23 -1.46
N LYS A 30 -7.38 0.53 -2.55
CA LYS A 30 -8.52 1.41 -2.86
C LYS A 30 -9.86 0.66 -2.98
N ARG A 31 -9.83 -0.63 -3.32
CA ARG A 31 -11.03 -1.49 -3.45
C ARG A 31 -11.50 -2.05 -2.11
N ILE A 32 -10.67 -2.00 -1.06
CA ILE A 32 -10.98 -2.55 0.25
C ILE A 32 -11.48 -1.41 1.17
N PRO A 33 -12.75 -1.41 1.58
CA PRO A 33 -13.28 -0.42 2.50
C PRO A 33 -12.43 -0.28 3.78
N PRO A 34 -12.14 0.96 4.25
CA PRO A 34 -11.31 1.19 5.44
C PRO A 34 -11.76 0.45 6.69
N MET A 35 -13.07 0.23 6.85
CA MET A 35 -13.65 -0.52 7.96
C MET A 35 -13.14 -1.98 8.05
N TYR A 36 -12.69 -2.56 6.94
CA TYR A 36 -12.17 -3.92 6.88
C TYR A 36 -10.65 -3.99 7.07
N TRP A 37 -9.91 -2.88 7.02
CA TRP A 37 -8.45 -2.90 7.09
C TRP A 37 -7.92 -3.55 8.39
N ARG A 38 -8.65 -3.41 9.50
CA ARG A 38 -8.31 -4.01 10.79
C ARG A 38 -8.34 -5.55 10.79
N LEU A 39 -9.02 -6.15 9.82
CA LEU A 39 -9.16 -7.60 9.69
C LEU A 39 -7.94 -8.24 9.02
N PHE A 40 -7.16 -7.45 8.28
CA PHE A 40 -5.92 -7.86 7.67
C PHE A 40 -4.76 -7.58 8.64
N GLN A 41 -4.30 -8.60 9.35
CA GLN A 41 -3.23 -8.51 10.33
C GLN A 41 -1.96 -9.20 9.85
N GLY A 42 -0.80 -8.65 10.21
CA GLY A 42 0.50 -9.21 9.82
C GLY A 42 0.77 -9.11 8.31
N VAL A 43 0.31 -8.04 7.67
CA VAL A 43 0.45 -7.82 6.22
C VAL A 43 1.93 -7.65 5.84
N THR A 44 2.38 -8.42 4.86
CA THR A 44 3.75 -8.38 4.35
C THR A 44 3.77 -7.80 2.94
N LEU A 45 4.56 -6.74 2.74
CA LEU A 45 4.84 -6.18 1.42
C LEU A 45 6.22 -6.65 0.98
N ASP A 46 6.25 -7.39 -0.13
CA ASP A 46 7.46 -7.95 -0.72
C ASP A 46 7.45 -7.82 -2.27
N SER A 47 8.34 -8.55 -2.94
CA SER A 47 8.45 -8.55 -4.40
C SER A 47 7.18 -9.01 -5.12
N ARG A 48 6.33 -9.84 -4.49
CA ARG A 48 5.03 -10.25 -5.04
C ARG A 48 4.04 -9.09 -5.02
N MET A 49 4.17 -8.18 -4.06
CA MET A 49 3.36 -6.96 -3.92
C MET A 49 3.93 -5.77 -4.72
N GLY A 50 5.01 -5.97 -5.47
CA GLY A 50 5.66 -4.92 -6.24
C GLY A 50 6.56 -4.01 -5.40
N TYR A 51 7.17 -4.53 -4.33
CA TYR A 51 8.15 -3.81 -3.52
C TYR A 51 9.52 -4.50 -3.56
N THR A 52 10.59 -3.71 -3.44
CA THR A 52 11.95 -4.20 -3.24
C THR A 52 12.15 -4.54 -1.77
N GLY A 53 12.65 -5.74 -1.47
CA GLY A 53 12.81 -6.21 -0.10
C GLY A 53 11.53 -6.80 0.49
N GLN A 54 11.51 -7.00 1.80
CA GLN A 54 10.37 -7.55 2.54
C GLN A 54 10.13 -6.72 3.79
N ARG A 55 8.88 -6.31 4.01
CA ARG A 55 8.48 -5.57 5.22
C ARG A 55 7.11 -6.03 5.72
N GLN A 56 7.05 -6.38 7.00
CA GLN A 56 5.82 -6.77 7.68
C GLN A 56 5.23 -5.59 8.45
N PHE A 57 3.91 -5.51 8.47
CA PHE A 57 3.12 -4.51 9.17
C PHE A 57 2.09 -5.18 10.07
N HIS A 58 1.72 -4.51 11.16
CA HIS A 58 0.72 -5.07 12.07
C HIS A 58 -0.66 -5.18 11.38
N GLY A 59 -1.01 -4.26 10.48
CA GLY A 59 -2.21 -4.39 9.67
C GLY A 59 -2.22 -3.57 8.39
N LEU A 60 -3.25 -3.79 7.57
CA LEU A 60 -3.33 -3.22 6.22
C LEU A 60 -3.29 -1.68 6.20
N GLY A 61 -3.93 -1.01 7.16
CA GLY A 61 -3.88 0.45 7.24
C GLY A 61 -2.46 1.01 7.43
N GLN A 62 -1.61 0.32 8.21
CA GLN A 62 -0.20 0.70 8.36
C GLN A 62 0.59 0.47 7.07
N ALA A 63 0.34 -0.66 6.40
CA ALA A 63 0.97 -0.97 5.12
C ALA A 63 0.61 0.07 4.04
N ILE A 64 -0.66 0.50 3.97
CA ILE A 64 -1.14 1.54 3.04
C ILE A 64 -0.48 2.88 3.35
N ASN A 65 -0.50 3.32 4.62
CA ASN A 65 0.12 4.59 5.00
C ASN A 65 1.61 4.62 4.69
N TRP A 66 2.32 3.50 4.94
CA TRP A 66 3.71 3.37 4.56
C TRP A 66 3.90 3.39 3.04
N ALA A 67 3.07 2.67 2.28
CA ALA A 67 3.14 2.63 0.82
C ALA A 67 2.92 3.99 0.16
N LYS A 68 2.09 4.86 0.76
CA LYS A 68 1.87 6.25 0.33
C LYS A 68 3.03 7.20 0.68
N SER A 69 3.88 6.82 1.62
CA SER A 69 5.01 7.65 2.04
C SER A 69 6.14 7.67 1.01
N SER A 70 7.05 8.65 1.12
CA SER A 70 8.27 8.72 0.30
C SER A 70 9.15 7.47 0.44
N VAL A 71 9.17 6.84 1.62
CA VAL A 71 9.91 5.60 1.89
C VAL A 71 9.29 4.44 1.11
N GLY A 72 7.97 4.27 1.20
CA GLY A 72 7.24 3.25 0.44
C GLY A 72 7.37 3.44 -1.06
N TYR A 73 7.31 4.69 -1.53
CA TYR A 73 7.58 5.01 -2.93
C TYR A 73 9.00 4.65 -3.35
N SER A 74 10.02 4.95 -2.54
CA SER A 74 11.41 4.57 -2.85
C SER A 74 11.55 3.05 -2.99
N TRP A 75 10.86 2.29 -2.13
CA TRP A 75 10.84 0.82 -2.13
C TRP A 75 9.95 0.18 -3.20
N SER A 76 9.09 0.92 -3.89
CA SER A 76 8.28 0.31 -4.94
C SER A 76 9.15 -0.20 -6.09
N ASN A 77 8.76 -1.28 -6.75
CA ASN A 77 9.38 -1.70 -7.99
C ASN A 77 8.67 -1.01 -9.17
N LYS A 78 9.37 -0.12 -9.86
CA LYS A 78 8.81 0.75 -10.91
C LYS A 78 8.53 -0.02 -12.21
N HIS A 79 9.14 -1.20 -12.34
CA HIS A 79 8.94 -2.12 -13.46
C HIS A 79 7.95 -3.24 -13.12
N PHE A 80 7.32 -3.19 -11.95
CA PHE A 80 6.34 -4.19 -11.56
C PHE A 80 4.98 -3.86 -12.17
N HIS A 81 4.58 -4.65 -13.16
CA HIS A 81 3.32 -4.47 -13.90
C HIS A 81 2.30 -5.58 -13.63
N LYS A 82 2.62 -6.55 -12.77
CA LYS A 82 1.69 -7.65 -12.47
C LYS A 82 0.52 -7.12 -11.62
N PRO A 83 -0.71 -7.57 -11.87
CA PRO A 83 -1.82 -7.24 -11.00
C PRO A 83 -1.60 -7.86 -9.61
N VAL A 84 -1.97 -7.12 -8.58
CA VAL A 84 -2.03 -7.60 -7.20
C VAL A 84 -3.51 -7.77 -6.88
N ASP A 85 -3.92 -9.01 -6.63
CA ASP A 85 -5.29 -9.38 -6.33
C ASP A 85 -5.51 -9.65 -4.84
N LEU A 86 -6.77 -9.87 -4.48
CA LEU A 86 -7.15 -10.13 -3.10
C LEU A 86 -6.54 -11.43 -2.58
N ASP A 87 -6.44 -12.47 -3.41
CA ASP A 87 -5.90 -13.77 -3.02
C ASP A 87 -4.41 -13.67 -2.66
N LEU A 88 -3.64 -12.88 -3.41
CA LEU A 88 -2.27 -12.58 -3.08
C LEU A 88 -2.16 -11.76 -1.79
N LEU A 89 -3.05 -10.80 -1.56
CA LEU A 89 -3.09 -10.06 -0.29
C LEU A 89 -3.38 -10.98 0.89
N LEU A 90 -4.31 -11.92 0.76
CA LEU A 90 -4.61 -12.91 1.78
C LEU A 90 -3.39 -13.81 2.04
N ALA A 91 -2.71 -14.27 0.99
CA ALA A 91 -1.48 -15.07 1.13
C ALA A 91 -0.31 -14.30 1.78
N CYS A 92 -0.33 -12.98 1.73
CA CYS A 92 0.64 -12.10 2.38
C CYS A 92 0.16 -11.55 3.72
N THR A 93 -0.98 -12.03 4.23
CA THR A 93 -1.56 -11.64 5.52
C THR A 93 -1.48 -12.83 6.47
N ALA A 94 -1.19 -12.59 7.75
CA ALA A 94 -1.09 -13.65 8.75
C ALA A 94 -2.47 -14.06 9.32
N SER A 95 -3.48 -13.21 9.21
CA SER A 95 -4.85 -13.49 9.63
C SER A 95 -5.66 -14.20 8.55
N GLN A 96 -6.52 -15.12 8.98
CA GLN A 96 -7.60 -15.64 8.15
C GLN A 96 -8.80 -14.70 8.23
N LEU A 97 -9.30 -14.27 7.07
CA LEU A 97 -10.52 -13.50 6.97
C LEU A 97 -11.73 -14.45 6.88
N PRO A 98 -12.90 -14.09 7.44
CA PRO A 98 -14.11 -14.87 7.27
C PRO A 98 -14.47 -15.05 5.79
N GLU A 99 -14.84 -16.27 5.38
CA GLU A 99 -15.11 -16.59 3.95
C GLU A 99 -16.17 -15.69 3.32
N HIS A 100 -17.28 -15.41 4.03
CA HIS A 100 -18.34 -14.52 3.53
C HIS A 100 -17.81 -13.13 3.18
N LEU A 101 -16.84 -12.63 3.94
CA LEU A 101 -16.22 -11.32 3.69
C LEU A 101 -15.29 -11.37 2.49
N VAL A 102 -14.53 -12.45 2.32
CA VAL A 102 -13.67 -12.65 1.16
C VAL A 102 -14.51 -12.65 -0.12
N GLU A 103 -15.63 -13.38 -0.11
CA GLU A 103 -16.57 -13.41 -1.23
C GLU A 103 -17.18 -12.04 -1.53
N ASP A 104 -17.59 -11.30 -0.51
CA ASP A 104 -18.10 -9.93 -0.68
C ASP A 104 -17.04 -8.98 -1.27
N LEU A 105 -15.78 -9.11 -0.85
CA LEU A 105 -14.68 -8.31 -1.40
C LEU A 105 -14.34 -8.71 -2.84
N LYS A 106 -14.41 -10.01 -3.19
CA LYS A 106 -14.24 -10.50 -4.56
C LYS A 106 -15.33 -9.96 -5.49
N ARG A 107 -16.60 -9.99 -5.07
CA ARG A 107 -17.73 -9.45 -5.86
C ARG A 107 -17.62 -7.95 -6.12
N ARG A 108 -17.04 -7.18 -5.20
CA ARG A 108 -16.82 -5.73 -5.35
C ARG A 108 -15.63 -5.37 -6.24
N GLY A 109 -14.72 -6.31 -6.47
CA GLY A 109 -13.48 -6.11 -7.20
C GLY A 109 -13.52 -6.46 -8.69
N ASN A 110 -14.66 -6.98 -9.17
CA ASN A 110 -14.96 -7.33 -10.55
C ASN A 110 -15.85 -6.26 -11.19
#